data_AF-A0A7C9MQN1-F1
#
_entry.id   AF-A0A7C9MQN1-F1
#
_cell.length_a   1.000
_cell.length_b   1.000
_cell.length_c   1.000
_cell.angle_alpha   90.00
_cell.angle_beta   90.00
_cell.angle_gamma   90.00
#
_symmetry.space_group_name_H-M   'P 1'
#
loop_
_entity.id
_entity.type
_entity.pdbx_description
1 polymer ?
#
loop_
_entity_poly.entity_id
_entity_poly.type
_entity_poly.pdbx_seq_one_letter_code
_entity_poly.pdbx_strand_id
1 'polypeptide(L)'
;MVPEWVRHDDSTHYINLGKALLVTVIHEKMGAPGWKITVGKRSLKDKIPNIEDAKRVALAFAQRVLKDIVVDLDVLAPPPPPPAAPKEPS
;
A
#
# COMPACT_ATOMS: atom_id res chain seq x y z
N MET A 1 -8.84 5.95 -15.36
CA MET A 1 -9.28 4.61 -14.92
C MET A 1 -9.32 4.61 -13.40
N VAL A 2 -10.43 4.15 -12.82
CA VAL A 2 -10.57 3.99 -11.36
C VAL A 2 -9.88 2.67 -10.96
N PRO A 3 -9.17 2.60 -9.82
CA PRO A 3 -8.62 1.34 -9.34
C PRO A 3 -9.73 0.34 -9.01
N GLU A 4 -9.66 -0.87 -9.55
CA GLU A 4 -10.66 -1.93 -9.34
C GLU A 4 -10.00 -3.21 -8.84
N TRP A 5 -10.75 -3.97 -8.02
CA TRP A 5 -10.33 -5.29 -7.59
C TRP A 5 -10.42 -6.28 -8.74
N VAL A 6 -9.31 -6.95 -9.02
CA VAL A 6 -9.20 -8.03 -9.99
C VAL A 6 -9.17 -9.35 -9.23
N ARG A 7 -10.05 -10.27 -9.62
CA ARG A 7 -10.00 -11.66 -9.17
C ARG A 7 -9.02 -12.43 -10.04
N HIS A 8 -7.97 -12.98 -9.45
CA HIS A 8 -7.01 -13.82 -10.16
C HIS A 8 -7.50 -15.28 -10.22
N ASP A 9 -7.99 -15.78 -9.08
CA ASP A 9 -8.56 -17.12 -8.92
C ASP A 9 -9.59 -17.13 -7.75
N ASP A 10 -10.04 -18.30 -7.30
CA ASP A 10 -11.01 -18.43 -6.20
C ASP A 10 -10.48 -17.98 -4.83
N SER A 11 -9.17 -17.95 -4.68
CA SER A 11 -8.47 -17.69 -3.42
C SER A 11 -7.68 -16.38 -3.46
N THR A 12 -7.54 -15.72 -4.61
CA THR A 12 -6.64 -14.57 -4.79
C THR A 12 -7.35 -13.39 -5.45
N HIS A 13 -7.33 -12.24 -4.76
CA HIS A 13 -7.82 -10.97 -5.28
C HIS A 13 -6.73 -9.91 -5.15
N TYR A 14 -6.61 -9.01 -6.12
CA TYR A 14 -5.62 -7.95 -6.07
C TYR A 14 -6.12 -6.63 -6.65
N ILE A 15 -5.48 -5.54 -6.28
CA ILE A 15 -5.70 -4.20 -6.83
C ILE A 15 -4.36 -3.48 -6.95
N ASN A 16 -4.17 -2.75 -8.05
CA ASN A 16 -2.99 -1.92 -8.26
C ASN A 16 -3.31 -0.46 -7.97
N LEU A 17 -2.67 0.11 -6.95
CA LEU A 17 -2.79 1.52 -6.60
C LEU A 17 -1.66 2.31 -7.28
N GLY A 18 -2.02 3.34 -8.05
CA GLY A 18 -1.06 4.20 -8.75
C GLY A 18 -0.14 3.47 -9.74
N LYS A 19 -0.50 2.24 -10.17
CA LYS A 19 0.35 1.32 -10.95
C LYS A 19 1.69 0.93 -10.29
N ALA A 20 1.86 1.25 -9.01
CA ALA A 20 3.12 1.05 -8.29
C ALA A 20 2.95 0.15 -7.06
N LEU A 21 1.81 0.26 -6.37
CA LEU A 21 1.57 -0.46 -5.13
C LEU A 21 0.54 -1.57 -5.35
N LEU A 22 1.03 -2.81 -5.37
CA LEU A 22 0.19 -4.01 -5.44
C LEU A 22 -0.37 -4.34 -4.05
N VAL A 23 -1.68 -4.48 -3.97
CA VAL A 23 -2.39 -4.95 -2.78
C VAL A 23 -3.04 -6.29 -3.12
N THR A 24 -2.81 -7.31 -2.31
CA THR A 24 -3.34 -8.66 -2.53
C THR A 24 -4.04 -9.19 -1.28
N VAL A 25 -5.12 -9.92 -1.50
CA VAL A 25 -5.84 -10.67 -0.48
C VAL A 25 -5.88 -12.14 -0.93
N ILE A 26 -5.33 -13.02 -0.11
CA ILE A 26 -5.11 -14.43 -0.44
C ILE A 26 -5.75 -15.30 0.65
N HIS A 27 -6.66 -16.20 0.27
CA HIS A 27 -7.29 -17.12 1.18
C HIS A 27 -6.35 -18.29 1.49
N GLU A 28 -5.89 -18.35 2.74
CA GLU A 28 -5.07 -19.45 3.23
C GLU A 28 -5.99 -20.49 3.87
N LYS A 29 -6.04 -21.69 3.27
CA LYS A 29 -6.96 -22.77 3.71
C LYS A 29 -6.33 -23.75 4.72
N MET A 30 -5.01 -23.74 4.85
CA MET A 30 -4.28 -24.64 5.76
C MET A 30 -3.97 -23.96 7.10
N GLY A 31 -3.97 -24.74 8.18
CA GLY A 31 -3.74 -24.25 9.54
C GLY A 31 -4.94 -23.46 10.08
N ALA A 32 -4.73 -22.19 10.43
CA ALA A 32 -5.82 -21.28 10.79
C ALA A 32 -6.37 -20.61 9.51
N PRO A 33 -7.56 -20.99 9.02
CA PRO A 33 -8.09 -20.49 7.76
C PRO A 33 -8.43 -19.00 7.83
N GLY A 34 -8.20 -18.30 6.73
CA GLY A 34 -8.58 -16.90 6.60
C GLY A 34 -7.84 -16.17 5.50
N TRP A 35 -8.25 -14.93 5.25
CA TRP A 35 -7.71 -14.06 4.23
C TRP A 35 -6.47 -13.34 4.74
N LYS A 36 -5.32 -13.70 4.17
CA LYS A 36 -4.04 -13.04 4.35
C LYS A 36 -3.97 -11.80 3.47
N ILE A 37 -3.43 -10.72 4.00
CA ILE A 37 -3.29 -9.44 3.30
C ILE A 37 -1.81 -9.14 3.10
N THR A 38 -1.44 -8.78 1.87
CA THR A 38 -0.09 -8.33 1.51
C THR A 38 -0.18 -7.04 0.69
N VAL A 39 0.69 -6.08 0.98
CA VAL A 39 0.82 -4.80 0.27
C VAL A 39 2.29 -4.60 -0.07
N GLY A 40 2.65 -4.65 -1.35
CA GLY A 40 4.04 -4.69 -1.79
C GLY A 40 4.80 -5.82 -1.10
N LYS A 41 5.86 -5.49 -0.35
CA LYS A 41 6.65 -6.47 0.43
C LYS A 41 6.17 -6.66 1.87
N ARG A 42 5.11 -5.97 2.31
CA ARG A 42 4.61 -6.00 3.70
C ARG A 42 3.40 -6.91 3.79
N SER A 43 3.31 -7.71 4.85
CA SER A 43 2.15 -8.57 5.13
C SER A 43 1.53 -8.21 6.46
N LEU A 44 0.20 -8.23 6.51
CA LEU A 44 -0.53 -8.15 7.78
C LEU A 44 -0.39 -9.49 8.51
N LYS A 45 -0.15 -9.43 9.83
CA LYS A 45 0.04 -10.64 10.66
C LYS A 45 -1.28 -11.40 10.83
N ASP A 46 -2.36 -10.68 11.06
CA ASP A 46 -3.67 -11.26 11.32
C ASP A 46 -4.38 -11.62 10.02
N LYS A 47 -5.10 -12.75 10.05
CA LYS A 47 -5.95 -13.20 8.95
C LYS A 47 -7.38 -12.74 9.20
N ILE A 48 -8.07 -12.35 8.13
CA ILE A 48 -9.45 -11.86 8.20
C ILE A 48 -10.41 -12.97 7.77
N PRO A 49 -11.50 -13.27 8.49
CA PRO A 49 -12.39 -14.39 8.13
C PRO A 49 -13.19 -14.18 6.84
N ASN A 50 -13.56 -12.93 6.53
CA ASN A 50 -14.43 -12.57 5.41
C ASN A 50 -13.66 -11.79 4.33
N ILE A 51 -13.93 -12.09 3.06
CA ILE A 51 -13.29 -11.43 1.92
C ILE A 51 -13.58 -9.93 1.83
N GLU A 52 -14.80 -9.49 2.10
CA GLU A 52 -15.18 -8.07 1.98
C GLU A 52 -14.51 -7.24 3.07
N ASP A 53 -14.44 -7.78 4.29
CA ASP A 53 -13.67 -7.16 5.35
C ASP A 53 -12.17 -7.21 5.07
N ALA A 54 -11.67 -8.30 4.49
CA ALA A 54 -10.28 -8.41 4.11
C ALA A 54 -9.89 -7.34 3.07
N LYS A 55 -10.73 -7.07 2.07
CA LYS A 55 -10.51 -5.98 1.10
C LYS A 55 -10.50 -4.62 1.79
N ARG A 56 -11.42 -4.34 2.71
CA ARG A 56 -11.45 -3.07 3.47
C ARG A 56 -10.20 -2.89 4.33
N VAL A 57 -9.82 -3.93 5.08
CA VAL A 57 -8.60 -3.94 5.90
C VAL A 57 -7.37 -3.78 5.02
N ALA A 58 -7.35 -4.40 3.83
CA ALA A 58 -6.23 -4.28 2.88
C ALA A 58 -6.04 -2.84 2.40
N LEU A 59 -7.11 -2.10 2.14
CA LEU A 59 -7.03 -0.68 1.78
C LEU A 59 -6.52 0.17 2.94
N ALA A 60 -7.00 -0.05 4.16
CA ALA A 60 -6.51 0.64 5.35
C ALA A 60 -5.02 0.34 5.61
N PHE A 61 -4.62 -0.92 5.44
CA PHE A 61 -3.22 -1.32 5.56
C PHE A 61 -2.36 -0.72 4.45
N ALA A 62 -2.86 -0.63 3.23
CA ALA A 62 -2.17 0.04 2.13
C ALA A 62 -1.94 1.52 2.39
N GLN A 63 -2.91 2.22 3.01
CA GLN A 63 -2.74 3.62 3.43
C GLN A 63 -1.61 3.77 4.46
N ARG A 64 -1.47 2.82 5.39
CA ARG A 64 -0.35 2.81 6.35
C ARG A 64 0.99 2.58 5.65
N VAL A 65 1.05 1.59 4.75
CA VAL A 65 2.28 1.31 3.98
C VAL A 65 2.68 2.50 3.10
N LEU A 66 1.72 3.20 2.51
CA LEU A 66 1.98 4.43 1.76
C LEU A 66 2.64 5.51 2.63
N LYS A 67 2.17 5.69 3.88
CA LYS A 67 2.80 6.64 4.81
C LYS A 67 4.25 6.27 5.11
N ASP A 68 4.52 4.99 5.38
CA ASP A 68 5.90 4.51 5.60
C ASP A 68 6.78 4.81 4.37
N ILE A 69 6.28 4.55 3.15
CA ILE A 69 7.00 4.85 1.90
C ILE A 69 7.32 6.34 1.76
N VAL A 70 6.36 7.21 2.07
CA VAL A 70 6.59 8.67 2.01
C VAL A 70 7.67 9.10 2.99
N VAL A 71 7.65 8.57 4.22
CA VAL A 71 8.70 8.84 5.22
C VAL A 71 10.08 8.40 4.71
N ASP A 72 10.18 7.19 4.15
CA ASP A 72 11.45 6.69 3.59
C ASP A 72 11.94 7.58 2.43
N LEU A 73 11.03 8.06 1.57
CA LEU A 73 11.37 8.97 0.48
C LEU A 73 11.83 10.33 0.97
N ASP A 74 11.19 10.90 2.00
CA ASP A 74 11.56 12.19 2.58
C ASP A 74 12.97 12.15 3.19
N VAL A 75 13.36 11.01 3.77
CA VAL A 75 14.73 10.79 4.28
C VAL A 75 15.77 10.77 3.14
N LEU A 76 15.39 10.30 1.96
CA LEU A 76 16.27 10.18 0.79
C LEU A 76 16.25 11.44 -0.10
N ALA A 77 15.22 12.28 0.02
CA ALA A 77 15.09 13.48 -0.79
C ALA A 77 16.17 14.51 -0.42
N PRO A 78 16.91 15.08 -1.40
CA PRO A 78 17.85 16.14 -1.10
C PRO A 78 17.11 17.36 -0.53
N PRO A 79 17.70 18.07 0.45
CA PRO A 79 17.07 19.27 1.00
C PRO A 79 16.80 20.28 -0.12
N PRO A 80 15.66 21.00 -0.06
CA PRO A 80 15.37 22.02 -1.06
C PRO A 80 16.50 23.07 -1.08
N PRO A 81 16.87 23.58 -2.28
CA PRO A 81 17.88 24.61 -2.37
C PRO A 81 17.44 25.84 -1.55
N PRO A 82 18.38 26.51 -0.85
CA PRO A 82 18.04 27.68 -0.06
C PRO A 82 17.39 28.75 -0.95
N PRO A 83 16.38 29.49 -0.46
CA PRO A 83 15.73 30.54 -1.23
C PRO A 83 16.79 31.56 -1.67
N ALA A 84 16.75 31.92 -2.96
CA ALA A 84 17.68 32.89 -3.52
C ALA A 84 17.60 34.19 -2.72
N ALA A 85 18.73 34.62 -2.16
CA ALA A 85 18.84 35.91 -1.49
C ALA A 85 18.31 37.02 -2.42
N PRO A 86 17.45 37.93 -1.92
CA PRO A 86 16.99 39.07 -2.71
C PRO A 86 18.19 39.80 -3.27
N LYS A 87 18.25 39.94 -4.60
CA LYS A 87 19.26 40.79 -5.24
C LYS A 87 19.00 42.22 -4.77
N GLU A 88 19.91 42.75 -3.96
CA GLU A 88 19.93 44.17 -3.61
C GLU A 88 20.01 44.98 -4.91
N PRO A 89 19.11 45.96 -5.15
CA PRO A 89 19.26 46.86 -6.28
C PRO A 89 20.43 47.81 -5.99
N SER A 90 21.41 47.82 -6.90
CA SER A 90 22.49 48.81 -6.98
C SER A 90 22.01 50.18 -7.42
#